data_AF-A0A2V3JJ77-F1
#
_entry.id   AF-A0A2V3JJ77-F1
#
_cell.length_a   1.000
_cell.length_b   1.000
_cell.length_c   1.000
_cell.angle_alpha   90.00
_cell.angle_beta   90.00
_cell.angle_gamma   90.00
#
_symmetry.space_group_name_H-M   'P 1'
#
loop_
_entity.id
_entity.type
_entity.pdbx_description
1 polymer ?
#
loop_
_entity_poly.entity_id
_entity_poly.type
_entity_poly.pdbx_seq_one_letter_code
_entity_poly.pdbx_strand_id
1 'polypeptide(L)'
;MRGKEIDISSVSRISGGETDEYGKVSFCDLPGVQIFIVTKDWASIIEIIPLVDLKERKVVRILKNTFIKPALPAGLTENEESNAIRKALDDPQVKERIAGRDYEIIAVTDFENRMTGKRVGPTQVLIHVNGTGTASSVTVNLTENKVIEIGEQIWLE
;
A
#
# COMPACT_ATOMS: atom_id res chain seq x y z
N MET A 1 0.99 18.95 -28.45
CA MET A 1 0.52 18.07 -27.36
C MET A 1 1.60 17.03 -27.12
N ARG A 2 2.43 17.18 -26.08
CA ARG A 2 3.44 16.17 -25.70
C ARG A 2 2.70 14.94 -25.17
N GLY A 3 3.08 13.77 -25.68
CA GLY A 3 2.37 12.51 -25.52
C GLY A 3 2.28 12.05 -24.06
N LYS A 4 1.17 11.41 -23.72
CA LYS A 4 1.05 10.64 -22.48
C LYS A 4 2.03 9.47 -22.57
N GLU A 5 2.89 9.32 -21.58
CA GLU A 5 3.79 8.18 -21.46
C GLU A 5 3.01 7.01 -20.86
N ILE A 6 3.05 5.85 -21.51
CA ILE A 6 2.36 4.63 -21.09
C ILE A 6 3.45 3.62 -20.77
N ASP A 7 3.47 3.14 -19.52
CA ASP A 7 4.38 2.08 -19.10
C ASP A 7 3.57 0.81 -18.74
N ILE A 8 4.04 -0.33 -19.25
CA ILE A 8 3.39 -1.63 -19.07
C ILE A 8 4.33 -2.47 -18.21
N SER A 9 4.06 -2.50 -16.91
CA SER A 9 5.06 -2.93 -15.95
C SER A 9 5.01 -4.43 -15.59
N SER A 10 3.84 -5.07 -15.74
CA SER A 10 3.66 -6.48 -15.33
C SER A 10 2.36 -7.11 -15.86
N VAL A 11 2.43 -8.40 -16.19
CA VAL A 11 1.27 -9.27 -16.38
C VAL A 11 1.11 -10.08 -15.10
N SER A 12 -0.03 -9.93 -14.42
CA SER A 12 -0.28 -10.60 -13.14
C SER A 12 -1.63 -11.32 -13.21
N ARG A 13 -1.69 -12.58 -12.76
CA ARG A 13 -3.00 -13.18 -12.41
C ARG A 13 -3.50 -12.45 -11.18
N ILE A 14 -4.61 -11.73 -11.31
CA ILE A 14 -5.26 -11.10 -10.16
C ILE A 14 -6.34 -12.06 -9.68
N SER A 15 -6.04 -12.74 -8.58
CA SER A 15 -7.01 -13.57 -7.88
C SER A 15 -7.98 -12.67 -7.13
N GLY A 16 -9.21 -12.61 -7.59
CA GLY A 16 -10.32 -12.35 -6.70
C GLY A 16 -10.83 -13.70 -6.18
N GLY A 17 -11.28 -13.75 -4.92
CA GLY A 17 -11.51 -15.00 -4.16
C GLY A 17 -12.47 -16.02 -4.79
N GLU A 18 -12.65 -17.17 -4.14
CA GLU A 18 -13.51 -18.34 -4.51
C GLU A 18 -14.99 -18.22 -4.15
N THR A 19 -15.86 -18.87 -4.96
CA THR A 19 -17.33 -18.67 -4.99
C THR A 19 -17.90 -19.69 -4.04
N ASP A 20 -18.64 -19.20 -3.06
CA ASP A 20 -19.31 -20.09 -2.11
C ASP A 20 -20.39 -20.93 -2.80
N GLU A 21 -20.81 -21.99 -2.10
CA GLU A 21 -21.87 -22.91 -2.53
C GLU A 21 -23.24 -22.25 -2.77
N TYR A 22 -23.37 -20.94 -2.50
CA TYR A 22 -24.60 -20.15 -2.62
C TYR A 22 -24.67 -19.32 -3.91
N GLY A 23 -23.70 -19.47 -4.82
CA GLY A 23 -23.74 -18.84 -6.15
C GLY A 23 -23.56 -17.31 -6.12
N LYS A 24 -23.00 -16.77 -5.03
CA LYS A 24 -22.64 -15.36 -4.93
C LYS A 24 -21.26 -15.18 -5.52
N VAL A 25 -21.17 -14.48 -6.67
CA VAL A 25 -19.93 -14.28 -7.44
C VAL A 25 -18.76 -14.03 -6.52
N SER A 26 -17.88 -15.00 -6.48
CA SER A 26 -16.50 -14.68 -6.21
C SER A 26 -15.79 -14.45 -7.51
N PHE A 27 -14.73 -13.69 -7.38
CA PHE A 27 -14.07 -13.08 -8.51
C PHE A 27 -12.95 -13.99 -9.02
N CYS A 28 -13.24 -15.25 -9.38
CA CYS A 28 -12.25 -16.21 -9.86
C CYS A 28 -11.21 -15.57 -10.81
N ASP A 29 -9.92 -15.71 -10.46
CA ASP A 29 -8.67 -15.60 -11.26
C ASP A 29 -8.76 -15.19 -12.74
N LEU A 30 -9.34 -14.04 -13.06
CA LEU A 30 -9.29 -13.53 -14.43
C LEU A 30 -7.87 -12.98 -14.68
N PRO A 31 -7.20 -13.43 -15.75
CA PRO A 31 -5.91 -12.88 -16.11
C PRO A 31 -6.07 -11.38 -16.39
N GLY A 32 -5.25 -10.59 -15.71
CA GLY A 32 -5.17 -9.16 -15.87
C GLY A 32 -3.78 -8.73 -16.30
N VAL A 33 -3.69 -7.56 -16.92
CA VAL A 33 -2.42 -6.87 -17.12
C VAL A 33 -2.46 -5.60 -16.30
N GLN A 34 -1.45 -5.33 -15.49
CA GLN A 34 -1.36 -4.05 -14.79
C GLN A 34 -0.73 -3.02 -15.71
N ILE A 35 -1.51 -2.02 -16.09
CA ILE A 35 -1.11 -0.93 -16.97
C ILE A 35 -1.06 0.35 -16.14
N PHE A 36 0.06 1.06 -16.17
CA PHE A 36 0.18 2.33 -15.46
C PHE A 36 0.19 3.47 -16.50
N ILE A 37 -0.82 4.33 -16.42
CA ILE A 37 -0.94 5.52 -17.28
C ILE A 37 -0.56 6.76 -16.50
N VAL A 38 0.41 7.49 -17.04
CA VAL A 38 0.91 8.75 -16.46
C VAL A 38 0.23 9.91 -17.16
N THR A 39 -0.39 10.81 -16.39
CA THR A 39 -1.30 11.81 -16.95
C THR A 39 -0.74 13.23 -17.03
N LYS A 40 0.20 13.62 -16.14
CA LYS A 40 0.83 14.96 -16.14
C LYS A 40 2.25 14.95 -15.58
N ASP A 41 2.41 14.32 -14.42
CA ASP A 41 3.63 14.02 -13.69
C ASP A 41 3.42 12.67 -12.98
N TRP A 42 4.48 11.91 -12.65
CA TRP A 42 4.36 10.59 -12.02
C TRP A 42 3.79 10.64 -10.57
N ALA A 43 3.29 11.80 -10.13
CA ALA A 43 2.46 11.99 -8.94
C ALA A 43 1.00 11.55 -9.15
N SER A 44 0.55 11.43 -10.40
CA SER A 44 -0.81 10.99 -10.75
C SER A 44 -0.76 9.80 -11.70
N ILE A 45 -0.64 8.60 -11.12
CA ILE A 45 -0.69 7.34 -11.87
C ILE A 45 -2.09 6.77 -11.80
N ILE A 46 -2.60 6.44 -12.99
CA ILE A 46 -3.78 5.62 -13.13
C ILE A 46 -3.30 4.19 -13.38
N GLU A 47 -3.48 3.30 -12.39
CA GLU A 47 -3.41 1.88 -12.67
C GLU A 47 -4.72 1.47 -13.35
N ILE A 48 -4.57 0.73 -14.44
CA ILE A 48 -5.66 0.13 -15.19
C ILE A 48 -5.39 -1.37 -15.25
N ILE A 49 -6.39 -2.14 -14.86
CA ILE A 49 -6.33 -3.60 -14.92
C ILE A 49 -7.50 -4.08 -15.79
N PRO A 50 -7.30 -4.26 -17.11
CA PRO A 50 -8.22 -5.02 -17.93
C PRO A 50 -8.22 -6.48 -17.49
N LEU A 51 -9.38 -7.00 -17.09
CA LEU A 51 -9.61 -8.42 -16.84
C LEU A 51 -10.17 -9.05 -18.11
N VAL A 52 -9.57 -10.15 -18.55
CA VAL A 52 -9.85 -10.77 -19.85
C VAL A 52 -10.41 -12.18 -19.67
N ASP A 53 -11.49 -12.48 -20.36
CA ASP A 53 -11.92 -13.84 -20.61
C ASP A 53 -11.12 -14.40 -21.79
N LEU A 54 -10.18 -15.29 -21.50
CA LEU A 54 -9.30 -15.87 -22.53
C LEU A 54 -10.04 -16.78 -23.51
N LYS A 55 -11.13 -17.42 -23.08
CA LYS A 55 -11.91 -18.34 -23.92
C LYS A 55 -12.71 -17.57 -24.96
N GLU A 56 -13.40 -16.53 -24.50
CA GLU A 56 -14.23 -15.65 -25.34
C GLU A 56 -13.42 -14.53 -26.01
N ARG A 57 -12.11 -14.41 -25.68
CA ARG A 57 -11.16 -13.41 -26.20
C ARG A 57 -11.67 -11.97 -26.06
N LYS A 58 -12.27 -11.65 -24.91
CA LYS A 58 -12.89 -10.35 -24.65
C LYS A 58 -12.45 -9.77 -23.32
N VAL A 59 -12.32 -8.44 -23.26
CA VAL A 59 -12.20 -7.71 -22.00
C VAL A 59 -13.57 -7.72 -21.32
N VAL A 60 -13.65 -8.32 -20.14
CA VAL A 60 -14.91 -8.40 -19.38
C VAL A 60 -15.07 -7.24 -18.41
N ARG A 61 -13.95 -6.68 -17.95
CA ARG A 61 -13.95 -5.54 -17.01
C ARG A 61 -12.65 -4.77 -17.10
N ILE A 62 -12.71 -3.48 -16.76
CA ILE A 62 -11.54 -2.64 -16.55
C ILE A 62 -11.61 -2.07 -15.14
N LEU A 63 -10.65 -2.41 -14.30
CA LEU A 63 -10.46 -1.75 -13.01
C LEU A 63 -9.59 -0.51 -13.23
N LYS A 64 -9.90 0.59 -12.55
CA LYS A 64 -9.18 1.85 -12.67
C LYS A 64 -8.91 2.41 -11.28
N ASN A 65 -7.65 2.44 -10.87
CA ASN A 65 -7.20 3.00 -9.60
C ASN A 65 -6.40 4.28 -9.88
N THR A 66 -6.92 5.44 -9.45
CA THR A 66 -6.40 6.76 -9.83
C THR A 66 -5.39 7.37 -8.85
N PHE A 67 -5.04 6.67 -7.77
CA PHE A 67 -4.23 7.21 -6.67
C PHE A 67 -3.18 6.21 -6.17
N ILE A 68 -2.49 5.53 -7.08
CA ILE A 68 -1.37 4.66 -6.69
C ILE A 68 -0.10 5.50 -6.69
N LYS A 69 0.50 5.71 -5.51
CA LYS A 69 1.89 6.17 -5.43
C LYS A 69 2.76 5.07 -6.08
N PRO A 70 3.62 5.36 -7.09
CA PRO A 70 4.55 4.38 -7.66
C PRO A 70 5.69 4.08 -6.69
N ALA A 71 5.32 3.51 -5.56
CA ALA A 71 6.17 3.28 -4.42
C ALA A 71 6.27 1.77 -4.21
N LEU A 72 7.50 1.26 -4.15
CA LEU A 72 7.76 -0.10 -3.69
C LEU A 72 8.28 -0.02 -2.25
N PRO A 73 7.99 -1.02 -1.40
CA PRO A 73 8.67 -1.15 -0.12
C PRO A 73 10.18 -1.10 -0.33
N ALA A 74 10.83 -0.18 0.37
CA ALA A 74 12.28 -0.04 0.37
C ALA A 74 12.87 -0.76 1.59
N GLY A 75 14.08 -1.29 1.45
CA GLY A 75 14.83 -1.82 2.58
C GLY A 75 15.20 -0.69 3.55
N LEU A 76 14.78 -0.85 4.81
CA LEU A 76 15.32 -0.07 5.93
C LEU A 76 16.56 -0.75 6.47
N THR A 77 17.53 0.04 6.94
CA THR A 77 18.58 -0.51 7.80
C THR A 77 18.01 -0.79 9.19
N GLU A 78 18.56 -1.75 9.92
CA GLU A 78 18.12 -2.08 11.30
C GLU A 78 18.10 -0.85 12.22
N ASN A 79 19.05 0.08 12.03
CA ASN A 79 19.13 1.31 12.79
C ASN A 79 18.01 2.31 12.45
N GLU A 80 17.64 2.41 11.17
CA GLU A 80 16.53 3.27 10.74
C GLU A 80 15.19 2.71 11.22
N GLU A 81 15.00 1.40 11.10
CA GLU A 81 13.83 0.69 11.60
C GLU A 81 13.66 0.89 13.11
N SER A 82 14.72 0.61 13.88
CA SER A 82 14.72 0.79 15.35
C SER A 82 14.45 2.25 15.75
N ASN A 83 15.02 3.21 15.01
CA ASN A 83 14.78 4.62 15.28
C ASN A 83 13.33 5.03 14.95
N ALA A 84 12.76 4.54 13.85
CA ALA A 84 11.37 4.78 13.48
C ALA A 84 10.41 4.26 14.56
N ILE A 85 10.61 3.00 14.98
CA ILE A 85 9.79 2.37 16.03
C ILE A 85 9.87 3.17 17.33
N ARG A 86 11.09 3.49 17.80
CA ARG A 86 11.27 4.28 19.02
C ARG A 86 10.54 5.62 18.93
N LYS A 87 10.64 6.32 17.79
CA LYS A 87 9.99 7.62 17.59
C LYS A 87 8.47 7.52 17.56
N ALA A 88 7.93 6.50 16.90
CA ALA A 88 6.50 6.25 16.89
C ALA A 88 6.00 5.96 18.31
N LEU A 89 6.67 5.08 19.06
CA LEU A 89 6.29 4.72 20.43
C LEU A 89 6.53 5.85 21.44
N ASP A 90 7.41 6.80 21.14
CA ASP A 90 7.66 7.94 22.02
C ASP A 90 6.64 9.07 21.88
N ASP A 91 5.88 9.08 20.79
CA ASP A 91 4.85 10.08 20.54
C ASP A 91 3.75 10.05 21.60
N PRO A 92 3.36 11.20 22.19
CA PRO A 92 2.35 11.23 23.25
C PRO A 92 1.00 10.62 22.86
N GLN A 93 0.54 10.82 21.62
CA GLN A 93 -0.74 10.29 21.17
C GLN A 93 -0.67 8.77 20.98
N VAL A 94 0.47 8.27 20.48
CA VAL A 94 0.69 6.82 20.36
C VAL A 94 0.78 6.18 21.74
N LYS A 95 1.54 6.78 22.68
CA LYS A 95 1.65 6.32 24.07
C LYS A 95 0.29 6.18 24.73
N GLU A 96 -0.59 7.16 24.56
CA GLU A 96 -1.95 7.12 25.10
C GLU A 96 -2.76 5.96 24.51
N ARG A 97 -2.67 5.73 23.20
CA ARG A 97 -3.41 4.66 22.51
C ARG A 97 -3.01 3.24 22.95
N ILE A 98 -1.73 3.03 23.25
CA ILE A 98 -1.19 1.72 23.64
C ILE A 98 -1.07 1.53 25.16
N ALA A 99 -1.33 2.57 25.95
CA ALA A 99 -1.14 2.51 27.40
C ALA A 99 -1.98 1.40 28.05
N GLY A 100 -1.31 0.47 28.73
CA GLY A 100 -1.96 -0.65 29.43
C GLY A 100 -2.59 -1.69 28.51
N ARG A 101 -2.20 -1.72 27.22
CA ARG A 101 -2.70 -2.67 26.22
C ARG A 101 -1.53 -3.43 25.60
N ASP A 102 -1.79 -4.68 25.23
CA ASP A 102 -0.85 -5.46 24.42
C ASP A 102 -0.90 -4.94 22.98
N TYR A 103 0.27 -4.74 22.37
CA TYR A 103 0.41 -4.25 21.01
C TYR A 103 1.55 -4.96 20.28
N GLU A 104 1.48 -4.96 18.96
CA GLU A 104 2.48 -5.53 18.06
C GLU A 104 2.89 -4.50 17.00
N ILE A 105 4.18 -4.44 16.67
CA ILE A 105 4.66 -3.74 15.49
C ILE A 105 4.52 -4.68 14.30
N ILE A 106 3.53 -4.43 13.45
CA ILE A 106 3.19 -5.30 12.31
C ILE A 106 4.18 -5.10 11.16
N ALA A 107 4.54 -3.85 10.88
CA ALA A 107 5.42 -3.50 9.79
C ALA A 107 6.10 -2.17 10.03
N VAL A 108 7.32 -2.05 9.53
CA VAL A 108 7.98 -0.76 9.34
C VAL A 108 8.35 -0.66 7.87
N THR A 109 7.72 0.28 7.18
CA THR A 109 7.79 0.38 5.73
C THR A 109 8.30 1.74 5.33
N ASP A 110 9.34 1.74 4.50
CA ASP A 110 9.72 2.92 3.74
C ASP A 110 9.37 2.69 2.26
N PHE A 111 9.30 3.77 1.50
CA PHE A 111 8.86 3.73 0.12
C PHE A 111 9.90 4.35 -0.78
N GLU A 112 10.29 3.60 -1.81
CA GLU A 112 11.16 4.07 -2.86
C GLU A 112 10.36 4.35 -4.13
N ASN A 113 10.72 5.43 -4.81
CA ASN A 113 10.11 5.83 -6.05
C ASN A 113 10.65 4.89 -7.11
N ARG A 114 9.76 4.07 -7.67
CA ARG A 114 10.11 3.05 -8.65
C ARG A 114 10.90 3.60 -9.86
N MET A 115 10.72 4.87 -10.22
CA MET A 115 11.37 5.49 -11.38
C MET A 115 12.74 6.09 -11.09
N THR A 116 12.93 6.64 -9.89
CA THR A 116 14.18 7.35 -9.55
C THR A 116 15.11 6.53 -8.66
N GLY A 117 14.59 5.45 -8.08
CA GLY A 117 15.24 4.68 -7.05
C GLY A 117 15.49 5.46 -5.75
N LYS A 118 14.80 6.59 -5.57
CA LYS A 118 14.95 7.46 -4.39
C LYS A 118 13.80 7.27 -3.43
N ARG A 119 14.10 7.29 -2.13
CA ARG A 119 13.07 7.35 -1.07
C ARG A 119 12.14 8.53 -1.29
N VAL A 120 10.83 8.28 -1.21
CA VAL A 120 9.77 9.26 -1.58
C VAL A 120 9.03 9.84 -0.39
N GLY A 121 9.28 9.33 0.82
CA GLY A 121 8.48 9.76 1.94
C GLY A 121 9.04 9.39 3.30
N PRO A 122 8.35 9.85 4.34
CA PRO A 122 8.57 9.42 5.71
C PRO A 122 8.29 7.92 5.87
N THR A 123 9.02 7.29 6.78
CA THR A 123 8.84 5.88 7.16
C THR A 123 7.51 5.70 7.87
N GLN A 124 6.78 4.63 7.56
CA GLN A 124 5.55 4.27 8.25
C GLN A 124 5.80 3.12 9.22
N VAL A 125 5.32 3.27 10.45
CA VAL A 125 5.29 2.23 11.49
C VAL A 125 3.83 1.85 11.70
N LEU A 126 3.50 0.59 11.44
CA LEU A 126 2.16 0.05 11.66
C LEU A 126 2.11 -0.67 13.00
N ILE A 127 1.23 -0.21 13.89
CA ILE A 127 1.07 -0.71 15.26
C ILE A 127 -0.33 -1.29 15.40
N HIS A 128 -0.45 -2.59 15.64
CA HIS A 128 -1.72 -3.23 15.98
C HIS A 128 -1.87 -3.28 17.50
N VAL A 129 -3.03 -2.87 18.01
CA VAL A 129 -3.38 -3.02 19.42
C VAL A 129 -4.32 -4.21 19.54
N ASN A 130 -3.92 -5.23 20.27
CA ASN A 130 -4.64 -6.50 20.30
C ASN A 130 -6.07 -6.31 20.80
N GLY A 131 -7.02 -6.95 20.13
CA GLY A 131 -8.44 -6.91 20.48
C GLY A 131 -9.18 -5.63 20.06
N THR A 132 -8.57 -4.71 19.30
CA THR A 132 -9.28 -3.54 18.77
C THR A 132 -9.77 -3.71 17.33
N GLY A 133 -9.23 -4.68 16.57
CA GLY A 133 -9.50 -4.82 15.14
C GLY A 133 -9.03 -3.61 14.32
N THR A 134 -8.12 -2.81 14.88
CA THR A 134 -7.59 -1.60 14.25
C THR A 134 -6.08 -1.50 14.44
N ALA A 135 -5.40 -1.02 13.41
CA ALA A 135 -3.99 -0.70 13.45
C ALA A 135 -3.78 0.81 13.29
N SER A 136 -2.88 1.38 14.10
CA SER A 136 -2.41 2.75 13.94
C SER A 136 -1.25 2.80 12.96
N SER A 137 -1.40 3.59 11.90
CA SER A 137 -0.33 3.88 10.94
C SER A 137 0.35 5.18 11.36
N VAL A 138 1.57 5.09 11.90
CA VAL A 138 2.35 6.23 12.37
C VAL A 138 3.39 6.62 11.34
N THR A 139 3.31 7.83 10.82
CA THR A 139 4.23 8.35 9.80
C THR A 139 5.35 9.15 10.45
N VAL A 140 6.59 8.70 10.28
CA VAL A 140 7.81 9.24 10.92
C VAL A 140 8.75 9.84 9.88
N ASN A 141 9.08 11.11 10.03
CA ASN A 141 10.19 11.72 9.27
C ASN A 141 11.50 11.45 10.01
N LEU A 142 12.31 10.53 9.49
CA LEU A 142 13.59 10.16 10.09
C LEU A 142 14.64 11.27 10.04
N THR A 143 14.61 12.13 9.01
CA THR A 143 15.55 13.26 8.86
C THR A 143 15.27 14.35 9.88
N GLU A 144 13.99 14.71 10.06
CA GLU A 144 13.55 15.70 11.02
C GLU A 144 13.33 15.11 12.43
N ASN A 145 13.47 13.79 12.56
CA ASN A 145 13.35 13.04 13.79
C ASN A 145 12.02 13.26 14.53
N LYS A 146 10.90 13.30 13.78
CA LYS A 146 9.56 13.61 14.33
C LYS A 146 8.44 12.78 13.70
N VAL A 147 7.39 12.52 14.47
CA VAL A 147 6.11 12.02 13.94
C VAL A 147 5.40 13.17 13.23
N ILE A 148 4.87 12.90 12.04
CA ILE A 148 4.19 13.92 11.22
C ILE A 148 2.72 13.62 10.96
N GLU A 149 2.30 12.37 11.11
CA GLU A 149 0.91 11.95 10.91
C GLU A 149 0.65 10.64 11.68
N ILE A 150 -0.56 10.51 12.22
CA ILE A 150 -1.05 9.29 12.84
C ILE A 150 -2.42 8.99 12.22
N GLY A 151 -2.48 7.92 11.44
CA GLY A 151 -3.70 7.38 10.85
C GLY A 151 -4.21 6.15 11.60
N GLU A 152 -5.45 5.76 11.34
CA GLU A 152 -6.04 4.52 11.80
C GLU A 152 -6.55 3.73 10.60
N GLN A 153 -6.34 2.41 10.64
CA GLN A 153 -6.71 1.49 9.58
C GLN A 153 -7.42 0.28 10.19
N ILE A 154 -8.43 -0.24 9.50
CA ILE A 154 -9.10 -1.49 9.92
C ILE A 154 -8.08 -2.63 9.75
N TRP A 155 -7.89 -3.41 10.81
CA TRP A 155 -7.04 -4.60 10.81
C TRP A 155 -7.95 -5.83 10.94
N LEU A 156 -7.98 -6.64 9.89
CA LEU A 156 -8.70 -7.91 9.88
C LEU A 156 -7.67 -9.01 10.15
N GLU A 157 -7.79 -9.67 11.30
CA GLU A 157 -7.01 -10.86 11.67
C GLU A 157 -7.27 -12.06 10.74
#